data_AF-A0A941UII0-F1
#
_entry.id   AF-A0A941UII0-F1
#
_cell.length_a   1.000
_cell.length_b   1.000
_cell.length_c   1.000
_cell.angle_alpha   90.00
_cell.angle_beta   90.00
_cell.angle_gamma   90.00
#
_symmetry.space_group_name_H-M   'P 1'
#
loop_
_entity.id
_entity.type
_entity.pdbx_description
1 polymer ?
#
loop_
_entity_poly.entity_id
_entity_poly.type
_entity_poly.pdbx_seq_one_letter_code
_entity_poly.pdbx_strand_id
1 'polypeptide(L)'
;MQLTIRLLLIGIIGFVCFLILMALVSATLRRLIHGWRYRQLDKYREVYKAQFIPLLQNGAVFSKTDDFLASPRSNKFRAIEEVLLDLMNEDRYRDNVKTLFYKLGYVDFYEKKLRSRNIIVRASAIDKLGKMLSSPSVSRLIEMLKTKNTETIAVTVRALSKIKSMEAL
;
A
#
# COMPACT_ATOMS: atom_id res chain seq x y z
N MET A 1 -36.23 -11.49 -48.84
CA MET A 1 -35.61 -12.37 -47.83
C MET A 1 -34.07 -12.29 -47.80
N GLN A 2 -33.37 -12.24 -48.94
CA GLN A 2 -31.90 -12.14 -48.93
C GLN A 2 -31.36 -10.79 -48.39
N LEU A 3 -32.07 -9.67 -48.61
CA LEU A 3 -31.66 -8.34 -48.15
C LEU A 3 -31.69 -8.21 -46.62
N THR A 4 -32.74 -8.73 -45.98
CA THR A 4 -32.91 -8.69 -44.53
C THR A 4 -31.85 -9.52 -43.81
N ILE A 5 -31.49 -10.69 -44.36
CA ILE A 5 -30.40 -11.53 -43.84
C ILE A 5 -29.05 -10.80 -43.96
N ARG A 6 -28.77 -10.13 -45.09
CA ARG A 6 -27.54 -9.34 -45.26
C ARG A 6 -27.44 -8.19 -44.26
N LEU A 7 -28.53 -7.45 -44.03
CA LEU A 7 -28.56 -6.35 -43.07
C LEU A 7 -28.35 -6.84 -41.63
N LEU A 8 -28.96 -7.96 -41.24
CA LEU A 8 -28.74 -8.57 -39.93
C LEU A 8 -27.29 -9.00 -39.74
N LEU A 9 -26.68 -9.61 -40.76
CA LEU A 9 -25.31 -10.10 -40.70
C LEU A 9 -24.30 -8.95 -40.58
N ILE A 10 -24.51 -7.85 -41.31
CA ILE A 10 -23.72 -6.62 -41.18
C ILE A 10 -23.89 -6.01 -39.78
N GLY A 11 -25.11 -5.98 -39.24
CA GLY A 11 -25.38 -5.48 -37.90
C GLY A 11 -24.65 -6.28 -36.81
N ILE A 12 -24.65 -7.62 -36.91
CA ILE A 12 -23.94 -8.50 -35.97
C ILE A 12 -22.42 -8.27 -36.05
N ILE A 13 -21.86 -8.22 -37.26
CA ILE A 13 -20.43 -7.96 -37.45
C ILE A 13 -20.07 -6.59 -36.86
N GLY A 14 -20.86 -5.55 -37.15
CA GLY A 14 -20.65 -4.21 -36.61
C GLY A 14 -20.67 -4.18 -35.07
N PHE A 15 -21.62 -4.90 -34.47
CA PHE A 15 -21.73 -5.00 -33.01
C PHE A 15 -20.52 -5.72 -32.38
N VAL A 16 -20.07 -6.82 -32.98
CA VAL A 16 -18.88 -7.56 -32.51
C VAL A 16 -17.63 -6.68 -32.64
N CYS A 17 -17.45 -6.00 -33.78
CA CYS A 17 -16.35 -5.06 -33.97
C CYS A 17 -16.38 -3.93 -32.94
N PHE A 18 -17.55 -3.38 -32.65
CA PHE A 18 -17.73 -2.34 -31.63
C PHE A 18 -17.33 -2.83 -30.23
N LEU A 19 -17.73 -4.05 -29.84
CA LEU A 19 -17.33 -4.64 -28.55
C LEU A 19 -15.82 -4.84 -28.44
N ILE A 20 -15.17 -5.29 -29.51
CA ILE A 20 -13.70 -5.44 -29.55
C ILE A 20 -13.03 -4.07 -29.40
N LEU A 21 -13.52 -3.04 -30.08
CA LEU A 21 -12.99 -1.68 -30.01
C LEU A 21 -13.12 -1.09 -28.60
N MET A 22 -14.29 -1.27 -27.97
CA MET A 22 -14.54 -0.90 -26.56
C MET A 22 -13.55 -1.59 -25.60
N ALA A 23 -13.30 -2.88 -25.78
CA ALA A 23 -12.36 -3.62 -24.94
C ALA A 23 -10.91 -3.09 -25.07
N LEU A 24 -10.47 -2.78 -26.30
CA LEU A 24 -9.16 -2.20 -26.57
C LEU A 24 -9.01 -0.79 -25.98
N VAL A 25 -10.04 0.05 -26.10
CA VAL A 25 -10.08 1.40 -25.51
C VAL A 25 -10.03 1.30 -23.98
N SER A 26 -10.79 0.39 -23.37
CA SER A 26 -10.77 0.16 -21.92
C SER A 26 -9.38 -0.29 -21.44
N ALA A 27 -8.71 -1.20 -22.15
CA ALA A 27 -7.38 -1.68 -21.81
C ALA A 27 -6.30 -0.59 -21.91
N THR A 28 -6.36 0.24 -22.97
CA THR A 28 -5.42 1.35 -23.17
C THR A 28 -5.65 2.49 -22.19
N LEU A 29 -6.90 2.86 -21.93
CA LEU A 29 -7.26 3.82 -20.87
C LEU A 29 -6.80 3.33 -19.50
N ARG A 30 -7.02 2.05 -19.18
CA ARG A 30 -6.52 1.43 -17.94
C ARG A 30 -5.00 1.60 -17.83
N ARG A 31 -4.25 1.25 -18.87
CA ARG A 31 -2.78 1.38 -18.90
C ARG A 31 -2.32 2.83 -18.74
N LEU A 32 -3.00 3.78 -19.38
CA LEU A 32 -2.69 5.21 -19.28
C LEU A 32 -3.00 5.78 -17.90
N ILE A 33 -4.21 5.55 -17.38
CA ILE A 33 -4.64 6.04 -16.06
C ILE A 33 -3.71 5.51 -14.96
N HIS A 34 -3.33 4.23 -15.04
CA HIS A 34 -2.32 3.66 -14.15
C HIS A 34 -0.98 4.39 -14.28
N GLY A 35 -0.44 4.54 -15.49
CA GLY A 35 0.84 5.21 -15.70
C GLY A 35 0.88 6.68 -15.24
N TRP A 36 -0.24 7.40 -15.30
CA TRP A 36 -0.32 8.78 -14.78
C TRP A 36 -0.37 8.82 -13.25
N ARG A 37 -1.14 7.93 -12.63
CA ARG A 37 -1.25 7.85 -11.18
C ARG A 37 0.06 7.42 -10.51
N TYR A 38 0.80 6.49 -11.12
CA TYR A 38 2.12 6.07 -10.64
C TYR A 38 3.14 7.22 -10.73
N ARG A 39 3.14 7.99 -11.83
CA ARG A 39 4.06 9.13 -11.99
C ARG A 39 3.92 10.21 -10.91
N GLN A 40 2.71 10.46 -10.42
CA GLN A 40 2.51 11.41 -9.32
C GLN A 40 3.08 10.87 -8.01
N LEU A 41 2.84 9.59 -7.70
CA LEU A 41 3.36 8.96 -6.49
C LEU A 41 4.88 8.87 -6.51
N ASP A 42 5.47 8.52 -7.65
CA ASP A 42 6.92 8.45 -7.84
C ASP A 42 7.57 9.82 -7.61
N LYS A 43 6.98 10.90 -8.13
CA LYS A 43 7.47 12.27 -7.86
C LYS A 43 7.48 12.59 -6.37
N TYR A 44 6.41 12.26 -5.64
CA TYR A 44 6.38 12.46 -4.19
C TYR A 44 7.41 11.58 -3.48
N ARG A 45 7.58 10.32 -3.90
CA ARG A 45 8.54 9.38 -3.32
C ARG A 45 9.97 9.90 -3.46
N GLU A 46 10.35 10.36 -4.65
CA GLU A 46 11.68 10.96 -4.88
C GLU A 46 11.91 12.21 -4.02
N VAL A 47 10.91 13.10 -3.93
CA VAL A 47 10.99 14.31 -3.09
C VAL A 47 11.17 13.95 -1.61
N TYR A 48 10.36 13.03 -1.08
CA TYR A 48 10.46 12.64 0.33
C TYR A 48 11.73 11.86 0.62
N LYS A 49 12.20 11.00 -0.30
CA LYS A 49 13.47 10.29 -0.16
C LYS A 49 14.64 11.26 -0.08
N ALA A 50 14.68 12.27 -0.95
CA ALA A 50 15.68 13.33 -0.93
C ALA A 50 15.65 14.17 0.36
N GLN A 51 14.51 14.25 1.05
CA GLN A 51 14.38 14.93 2.34
C GLN A 51 14.77 14.03 3.53
N PHE A 52 14.30 12.78 3.56
CA PHE A 52 14.51 11.87 4.68
C PHE A 52 15.97 11.42 4.80
N ILE A 53 16.64 11.07 3.70
CA ILE A 53 18.03 10.58 3.73
C ILE A 53 18.98 11.55 4.46
N PRO A 54 19.10 12.83 4.06
CA PRO A 54 20.03 13.74 4.75
C PRO A 54 19.61 14.02 6.19
N LEU A 55 18.30 14.08 6.47
CA LEU A 55 17.80 14.27 7.84
C LEU A 55 18.10 13.08 8.75
N LEU A 56 18.03 11.85 8.22
CA LEU A 56 18.38 10.63 8.94
C LEU A 56 19.89 10.53 9.17
N GLN A 57 20.71 10.92 8.18
CA GLN A 57 22.16 10.94 8.30
C GLN A 57 22.65 11.93 9.36
N ASN A 58 22.02 13.10 9.44
CA ASN A 58 22.39 14.15 10.39
C ASN A 58 21.65 14.04 11.73
N GLY A 59 20.82 13.01 11.94
CA GLY A 59 20.03 12.81 13.16
C GLY A 59 18.92 13.85 13.40
N ALA A 60 18.69 14.77 12.46
CA ALA A 60 17.75 15.88 12.58
C ALA A 60 16.31 15.53 12.16
N VAL A 61 16.04 14.29 11.76
CA VAL A 61 14.72 13.90 11.23
C VAL A 61 13.57 14.15 12.20
N PHE A 62 13.83 14.04 13.51
CA PHE A 62 12.79 14.18 14.53
C PHE A 62 12.40 15.62 14.83
N SER A 63 13.24 16.62 14.52
CA SER A 63 12.90 18.03 14.73
C SER A 63 11.93 18.57 13.67
N LYS A 64 11.82 17.87 12.51
CA LYS A 64 10.93 18.24 11.41
C LYS A 64 9.77 17.27 11.22
N THR A 65 9.43 16.47 12.24
CA THR A 65 8.39 15.43 12.13
C THR A 65 7.05 16.03 11.68
N ASP A 66 6.72 17.25 12.13
CA ASP A 66 5.46 17.93 11.82
C ASP A 66 5.31 18.25 10.32
N ASP A 67 6.41 18.52 9.62
CA ASP A 67 6.42 18.78 8.16
C ASP A 67 5.96 17.54 7.36
N PHE A 68 6.10 16.35 7.96
CA PHE A 68 5.76 15.07 7.34
C PHE A 68 4.38 14.56 7.73
N LEU A 69 3.65 15.25 8.63
CA LEU A 69 2.27 14.90 8.93
C LEU A 69 1.40 15.01 7.67
N ALA A 70 0.59 13.98 7.45
CA ALA A 70 -0.23 13.84 6.25
C ALA A 70 -1.52 13.09 6.56
N SER A 71 -2.60 13.49 5.88
CA SER A 71 -3.88 12.78 6.01
C SER A 71 -3.78 11.38 5.38
N PRO A 72 -4.32 10.31 6.02
CA PRO A 72 -4.25 8.94 5.50
C PRO A 72 -4.84 8.71 4.10
N ARG A 73 -5.65 9.65 3.61
CA ARG A 73 -6.24 9.62 2.25
C ARG A 73 -5.37 10.30 1.19
N SER A 74 -4.31 10.99 1.60
CA SER A 74 -3.47 11.77 0.69
C SER A 74 -2.41 10.92 -0.01
N ASN A 75 -2.00 11.34 -1.21
CA ASN A 75 -0.85 10.76 -1.89
C ASN A 75 0.45 10.97 -1.10
N LYS A 76 0.56 12.10 -0.37
CA LYS A 76 1.66 12.40 0.54
C LYS A 76 1.84 11.30 1.61
N PHE A 77 0.76 10.92 2.29
CA PHE A 77 0.79 9.87 3.30
C PHE A 77 1.28 8.54 2.74
N ARG A 78 0.83 8.17 1.53
CA ARG A 78 1.28 6.95 0.85
C ARG A 78 2.74 7.02 0.42
N ALA A 79 3.17 8.15 -0.15
CA ALA A 79 4.56 8.33 -0.58
C ALA A 79 5.52 8.26 0.60
N ILE A 80 5.21 8.95 1.71
CA ILE A 80 6.01 8.88 2.93
C ILE A 80 6.04 7.44 3.46
N GLU A 81 4.90 6.75 3.49
CA GLU A 81 4.86 5.35 3.91
C GLU A 81 5.79 4.47 3.09
N GLU A 82 5.75 4.58 1.76
CA GLU A 82 6.58 3.79 0.86
C GLU A 82 8.06 4.12 1.05
N VAL A 83 8.44 5.40 1.16
CA VAL A 83 9.82 5.80 1.44
C VAL A 83 10.30 5.23 2.77
N LEU A 84 9.51 5.35 3.83
CA LEU A 84 9.88 4.81 5.14
C LEU A 84 9.98 3.28 5.09
N LEU A 85 9.07 2.58 4.41
CA LEU A 85 9.14 1.13 4.25
C LEU A 85 10.34 0.68 3.43
N ASP A 86 10.76 1.46 2.44
CA ASP A 86 11.99 1.19 1.69
C ASP A 86 13.21 1.33 2.61
N LEU A 87 13.27 2.42 3.40
CA LEU A 87 14.34 2.70 4.35
C LEU A 87 14.39 1.71 5.53
N MET A 88 13.28 1.04 5.87
CA MET A 88 13.27 -0.03 6.88
C MET A 88 14.16 -1.22 6.50
N ASN A 89 14.40 -1.44 5.20
CA ASN A 89 15.27 -2.50 4.71
C ASN A 89 16.75 -2.13 4.89
N GLU A 90 17.07 -0.86 5.12
CA GLU A 90 18.42 -0.39 5.42
C GLU A 90 18.67 -0.42 6.93
N ASP A 91 19.53 -1.34 7.40
CA ASP A 91 19.79 -1.53 8.84
C ASP A 91 20.19 -0.23 9.55
N ARG A 92 20.93 0.65 8.86
CA ARG A 92 21.39 1.95 9.38
C ARG A 92 20.27 2.87 9.83
N TYR A 93 19.12 2.85 9.16
CA TYR A 93 18.02 3.79 9.43
C TYR A 93 16.84 3.15 10.15
N ARG A 94 16.86 1.82 10.32
CA ARG A 94 15.73 1.03 10.79
C ARG A 94 15.11 1.57 12.07
N ASP A 95 15.91 1.80 13.11
CA ASP A 95 15.38 2.26 14.41
C ASP A 95 14.76 3.66 14.33
N ASN A 96 15.42 4.58 13.62
CA ASN A 96 14.88 5.92 13.39
C ASN A 96 13.55 5.87 12.64
N VAL A 97 13.48 5.03 11.62
CA VAL A 97 12.28 4.85 10.79
C VAL A 97 11.15 4.19 11.58
N LYS A 98 11.43 3.20 12.45
CA LYS A 98 10.45 2.65 13.39
C LYS A 98 9.85 3.77 14.23
N THR A 99 10.67 4.61 14.84
CA THR A 99 10.19 5.76 15.64
C THR A 99 9.35 6.73 14.81
N LEU A 100 9.72 6.99 13.56
CA LEU A 100 8.93 7.86 12.66
C LEU A 100 7.54 7.27 12.38
N PHE A 101 7.40 5.97 12.19
CA PHE A 101 6.07 5.36 12.00
C PHE A 101 5.13 5.60 13.20
N TYR A 102 5.65 5.57 14.42
CA TYR A 102 4.86 5.92 15.62
C TYR A 102 4.53 7.41 15.64
N LYS A 103 5.52 8.30 15.49
CA LYS A 103 5.32 9.75 15.57
C LYS A 103 4.36 10.29 14.50
N LEU A 104 4.41 9.71 13.30
CA LEU A 104 3.54 10.08 12.18
C LEU A 104 2.16 9.40 12.22
N GLY A 105 1.89 8.55 13.23
CA GLY A 105 0.60 7.93 13.45
C GLY A 105 0.25 6.78 12.48
N TYR A 106 1.23 6.23 11.76
CA TYR A 106 0.99 5.09 10.86
C TYR A 106 0.59 3.84 11.63
N VAL A 107 1.23 3.57 12.77
CA VAL A 107 0.92 2.42 13.62
C VAL A 107 -0.54 2.49 14.09
N ASP A 108 -0.94 3.61 14.70
CA ASP A 108 -2.33 3.82 15.15
C ASP A 108 -3.34 3.71 14.01
N PHE A 109 -2.98 4.22 12.84
CA PHE A 109 -3.82 4.12 11.65
C PHE A 109 -4.08 2.66 11.26
N TYR A 110 -3.05 1.82 11.22
CA TYR A 110 -3.19 0.41 10.84
C TYR A 110 -3.79 -0.45 11.95
N GLU A 111 -3.52 -0.16 13.22
CA GLU A 111 -4.18 -0.84 14.32
C GLU A 111 -5.70 -0.65 14.30
N LYS A 112 -6.18 0.57 13.99
CA LYS A 112 -7.61 0.83 13.78
C LYS A 112 -8.19 -0.02 12.65
N LYS A 113 -7.39 -0.31 11.61
CA LYS A 113 -7.80 -1.12 10.45
C LYS A 113 -7.87 -2.62 10.74
N LEU A 114 -7.27 -3.11 11.82
CA LEU A 114 -7.41 -4.51 12.26
C LEU A 114 -8.87 -4.87 12.57
N ARG A 115 -9.69 -3.88 12.97
CA ARG A 115 -11.12 -4.05 13.27
C ARG A 115 -12.03 -4.03 12.02
N SER A 116 -11.46 -3.88 10.83
CA SER A 116 -12.20 -3.88 9.58
C SER A 116 -12.91 -5.22 9.34
N ARG A 117 -14.18 -5.17 8.91
CA ARG A 117 -14.91 -6.35 8.42
C ARG A 117 -14.38 -6.85 7.09
N ASN A 118 -13.77 -5.97 6.29
CA ASN A 118 -13.15 -6.32 5.02
C ASN A 118 -11.80 -7.02 5.28
N ILE A 119 -11.71 -8.29 4.88
CA ILE A 119 -10.54 -9.16 5.05
C ILE A 119 -9.29 -8.56 4.40
N ILE A 120 -9.41 -8.02 3.18
CA ILE A 120 -8.28 -7.44 2.44
C ILE A 120 -7.71 -6.23 3.19
N VAL A 121 -8.57 -5.36 3.72
CA VAL A 121 -8.15 -4.18 4.51
C VAL A 121 -7.44 -4.62 5.79
N ARG A 122 -7.96 -5.64 6.47
CA ARG A 122 -7.37 -6.18 7.69
C ARG A 122 -6.04 -6.88 7.41
N ALA A 123 -5.96 -7.73 6.40
CA ALA A 123 -4.72 -8.40 5.98
C ALA A 123 -3.65 -7.39 5.58
N SER A 124 -4.02 -6.34 4.84
CA SER A 124 -3.10 -5.24 4.52
C SER A 124 -2.59 -4.54 5.77
N ALA A 125 -3.45 -4.29 6.77
CA ALA A 125 -3.02 -3.67 8.02
C ALA A 125 -2.04 -4.55 8.80
N ILE A 126 -2.29 -5.86 8.87
CA ILE A 126 -1.42 -6.84 9.51
C ILE A 126 -0.03 -6.85 8.83
N ASP A 127 0.01 -6.90 7.48
CA ASP A 127 1.27 -6.87 6.74
C ASP A 127 2.05 -5.57 6.99
N LYS A 128 1.37 -4.42 7.00
CA LYS A 128 2.00 -3.12 7.26
C LYS A 128 2.58 -3.02 8.67
N LEU A 129 1.83 -3.42 9.69
CA LEU A 129 2.32 -3.45 11.08
C LEU A 129 3.53 -4.39 11.24
N GLY A 130 3.53 -5.53 10.54
CA GLY A 130 4.67 -6.44 10.49
C GLY A 130 5.91 -5.84 9.82
N LYS A 131 5.74 -5.12 8.70
CA LYS A 131 6.85 -4.43 8.01
C LYS A 131 7.40 -3.24 8.80
N MET A 132 6.55 -2.58 9.59
CA MET A 132 6.96 -1.51 10.51
C MET A 132 7.66 -2.03 11.77
N LEU A 133 7.72 -3.37 11.96
CA LEU A 133 8.26 -4.01 13.15
C LEU A 133 7.63 -3.45 14.44
N SER A 134 6.30 -3.31 14.44
CA SER A 134 5.56 -2.68 15.53
C SER A 134 5.38 -3.63 16.73
N SER A 135 6.32 -3.60 17.69
CA SER A 135 6.21 -4.35 18.95
C SER A 135 4.93 -4.04 19.76
N PRO A 136 4.45 -2.78 19.87
CA PRO A 136 3.19 -2.46 20.56
C PRO A 136 1.95 -3.12 19.93
N SER A 137 2.02 -3.50 18.65
CA SER A 137 0.92 -4.15 17.95
C SER A 137 0.89 -5.68 18.12
N VAL A 138 1.92 -6.28 18.74
CA VAL A 138 2.04 -7.75 18.88
C VAL A 138 0.82 -8.38 19.55
N SER A 139 0.34 -7.80 20.65
CA SER A 139 -0.85 -8.31 21.36
C SER A 139 -2.09 -8.33 20.47
N ARG A 140 -2.33 -7.24 19.72
CA ARG A 140 -3.43 -7.13 18.75
C ARG A 140 -3.28 -8.10 17.58
N LEU A 141 -2.05 -8.34 17.11
CA LEU A 141 -1.77 -9.32 16.06
C LEU A 141 -2.02 -10.74 16.58
N ILE A 142 -1.66 -11.08 17.81
CA ILE A 142 -1.96 -12.40 18.40
C ILE A 142 -3.48 -12.66 18.43
N GLU A 143 -4.31 -11.64 18.70
CA GLU A 143 -5.77 -11.79 18.61
C GLU A 143 -6.24 -12.15 17.20
N MET A 144 -5.56 -11.69 16.15
CA MET A 144 -5.90 -12.02 14.76
C MET A 144 -5.66 -13.50 14.43
N LEU A 145 -4.87 -14.24 15.21
CA LEU A 145 -4.70 -15.68 15.05
C LEU A 145 -5.93 -16.50 15.48
N LYS A 146 -6.83 -15.92 16.28
CA LYS A 146 -8.04 -16.60 16.76
C LYS A 146 -9.18 -16.63 15.74
N THR A 147 -9.01 -15.97 14.60
CA THR A 147 -9.97 -15.98 13.49
C THR A 147 -10.03 -17.33 12.80
N LYS A 148 -11.12 -17.64 12.08
CA LYS A 148 -11.22 -18.84 11.23
C LYS A 148 -10.67 -18.62 9.82
N ASN A 149 -10.37 -17.38 9.45
CA ASN A 149 -9.91 -17.04 8.10
C ASN A 149 -8.42 -17.36 7.93
N THR A 150 -8.11 -18.36 7.09
CA THR A 150 -6.75 -18.86 6.85
C THR A 150 -5.79 -17.81 6.31
N GLU A 151 -6.25 -16.92 5.43
CA GLU A 151 -5.43 -15.82 4.90
C GLU A 151 -4.99 -14.86 6.02
N THR A 152 -5.92 -14.48 6.89
CA THR A 152 -5.64 -13.61 8.04
C THR A 152 -4.62 -14.27 8.97
N ILE A 153 -4.78 -15.57 9.26
CA ILE A 153 -3.82 -16.33 10.08
C ILE A 153 -2.43 -16.32 9.44
N ALA A 154 -2.34 -16.66 8.15
CA ALA A 154 -1.06 -16.76 7.44
C ALA A 154 -0.30 -15.42 7.39
N VAL A 155 -1.00 -14.31 7.11
CA VAL A 155 -0.40 -12.98 7.11
C VAL A 155 0.01 -12.55 8.52
N THR A 156 -0.78 -12.91 9.54
CA THR A 156 -0.48 -12.61 10.96
C THR A 156 0.76 -13.34 11.44
N VAL A 157 0.89 -14.64 11.17
CA VAL A 157 2.08 -15.43 11.51
C VAL A 157 3.32 -14.78 10.91
N ARG A 158 3.27 -14.44 9.61
CA ARG A 158 4.38 -13.77 8.92
C ARG A 158 4.76 -12.43 9.56
N ALA A 159 3.76 -11.61 9.92
CA ALA A 159 4.00 -10.32 10.57
C ALA A 159 4.66 -10.51 11.94
N LEU A 160 4.15 -11.43 12.77
CA LEU A 160 4.72 -11.74 14.09
C LEU A 160 6.13 -12.31 13.99
N SER A 161 6.40 -13.18 13.01
CA SER A 161 7.76 -13.70 12.76
C SER A 161 8.75 -12.59 12.44
N LYS A 162 8.36 -11.59 11.63
CA LYS A 162 9.22 -10.43 11.33
C LYS A 162 9.52 -9.61 12.59
N ILE A 163 8.51 -9.35 13.42
CA ILE A 163 8.68 -8.58 14.66
C ILE A 163 9.60 -9.33 15.64
N LYS A 164 9.32 -10.61 15.91
CA LYS A 164 10.08 -11.41 16.87
C LYS A 164 11.51 -11.72 16.42
N SER A 165 11.75 -11.91 15.12
CA SER A 165 13.10 -12.08 14.59
C SER A 165 14.00 -10.89 14.91
N MET A 166 13.44 -9.69 15.10
CA MET A 166 14.19 -8.51 15.50
C MET A 166 14.34 -8.40 17.02
N GLU A 167 13.34 -8.81 17.81
CA GLU A 167 13.45 -8.81 19.28
C GLU A 167 14.44 -9.87 19.81
N ALA A 168 14.82 -10.84 18.98
CA ALA A 168 15.77 -11.90 19.32
C ALA A 168 17.23 -11.59 18.91
N LEU A 169 17.48 -10.48 18.21
CA LEU A 169 18.80 -10.00 17.78
C LEU A 169 19.21 -8.77 18.61
#